data_AF-E8JR63-F1
#
_entry.id   AF-E8JR63-F1
#
_cell.length_a   1.000
_cell.length_b   1.000
_cell.length_c   1.000
_cell.angle_alpha   90.00
_cell.angle_beta   90.00
_cell.angle_gamma   90.00
#
_symmetry.space_group_name_H-M   'P 1'
#
loop_
_entity.id
_entity.type
_entity.pdbx_description
1 polymer ?
#
loop_
_entity_poly.entity_id
_entity_poly.type
_entity_poly.pdbx_seq_one_letter_code
_entity_poly.pdbx_strand_id
1 'polypeptide(L)'
;MAKFGFLSVLEEEMDKHFTFDYAIDWNKKNHAVEVTFILEAQNQAAVETVDDQGEVSSEDIVFEDYVLFYNQAKSKVDHDDYLVTVPFDAKKGFSREFLAYFAETLNDVATKGLDDLMDFLADENATDFALEWDAESFEKGKAELKETEFFAYPRY
;
A
#
# COMPACT_ATOMS: atom_id res chain seq x y z
N MET A 1 -4.13 -23.67 -7.40
CA MET A 1 -5.11 -22.81 -8.11
C MET A 1 -5.55 -21.74 -7.15
N ALA A 2 -5.29 -20.48 -7.47
CA ALA A 2 -5.74 -19.33 -6.70
C ALA A 2 -7.27 -19.32 -6.62
N LYS A 3 -7.83 -19.67 -5.45
CA LYS A 3 -9.28 -19.85 -5.25
C LYS A 3 -10.04 -18.54 -5.44
N PHE A 4 -9.37 -17.39 -5.26
CA PHE A 4 -9.95 -16.05 -5.40
C PHE A 4 -9.24 -15.20 -6.46
N GLY A 5 -8.71 -15.80 -7.53
CA GLY A 5 -8.11 -15.04 -8.64
C GLY A 5 -6.90 -14.24 -8.17
N PHE A 6 -6.76 -12.97 -8.61
CA PHE A 6 -5.59 -12.18 -8.22
C PHE A 6 -5.50 -11.92 -6.71
N LEU A 7 -6.63 -11.95 -5.97
CA LEU A 7 -6.63 -11.71 -4.53
C LEU A 7 -5.76 -12.72 -3.78
N SER A 8 -5.86 -14.01 -4.13
CA SER A 8 -5.00 -15.03 -3.51
C SER A 8 -3.53 -14.86 -3.89
N VAL A 9 -3.26 -14.36 -5.10
CA VAL A 9 -1.88 -14.14 -5.56
C VAL A 9 -1.28 -12.90 -4.91
N LEU A 10 -2.09 -11.86 -4.69
CA LEU A 10 -1.69 -10.67 -3.96
C LEU A 10 -1.28 -11.04 -2.53
N GLU A 11 -2.12 -11.79 -1.81
CA GLU A 11 -1.79 -12.29 -0.46
C GLU A 11 -0.50 -13.13 -0.46
N GLU A 12 -0.35 -14.07 -1.41
CA GLU A 12 0.88 -14.88 -1.55
C GLU A 12 2.15 -14.05 -1.76
N GLU A 13 2.10 -13.02 -2.61
CA GLU A 13 3.28 -12.18 -2.87
C GLU A 13 3.52 -11.14 -1.78
N MET A 14 2.47 -10.62 -1.13
CA MET A 14 2.59 -9.76 0.06
C MET A 14 3.28 -10.51 1.20
N ASP A 15 2.82 -11.73 1.54
CA ASP A 15 3.44 -12.59 2.56
C ASP A 15 4.93 -12.87 2.31
N LYS A 16 5.34 -12.84 1.04
CA LYS A 16 6.70 -13.19 0.62
C LYS A 16 7.63 -11.98 0.58
N HIS A 17 7.11 -10.80 0.23
CA HIS A 17 7.93 -9.64 -0.09
C HIS A 17 7.73 -8.45 0.85
N PHE A 18 6.58 -8.35 1.51
CA PHE A 18 6.24 -7.24 2.39
C PHE A 18 6.50 -7.62 3.85
N THR A 19 7.38 -6.90 4.53
CA THR A 19 7.84 -7.28 5.88
C THR A 19 7.08 -6.64 7.03
N PHE A 20 6.12 -5.76 6.73
CA PHE A 20 5.34 -5.04 7.73
C PHE A 20 3.98 -5.70 7.94
N ASP A 21 3.35 -5.39 9.07
CA ASP A 21 2.00 -5.85 9.34
C ASP A 21 1.03 -5.21 8.34
N TYR A 22 0.18 -6.05 7.75
CA TYR A 22 -0.78 -5.64 6.74
C TYR A 22 -2.09 -6.41 6.86
N ALA A 23 -3.15 -5.83 6.30
CA ALA A 23 -4.44 -6.46 6.15
C ALA A 23 -4.99 -6.21 4.75
N ILE A 24 -5.68 -7.20 4.19
CA ILE A 24 -6.38 -7.06 2.90
C ILE A 24 -7.88 -7.04 3.14
N ASP A 25 -8.56 -5.94 2.82
CA ASP A 25 -10.02 -5.86 2.79
C ASP A 25 -10.56 -5.99 1.36
N TRP A 26 -11.57 -6.84 1.21
CA TRP A 26 -12.24 -7.04 -0.07
C TRP A 26 -13.63 -6.38 -0.09
N ASN A 27 -13.68 -5.13 -0.55
CA ASN A 27 -14.92 -4.38 -0.76
C ASN A 27 -15.66 -4.86 -2.02
N LYS A 28 -16.40 -5.96 -1.87
CA LYS A 28 -17.22 -6.59 -2.93
C LYS A 28 -18.22 -5.63 -3.58
N LYS A 29 -18.78 -4.68 -2.81
CA LYS A 29 -19.79 -3.73 -3.28
C LYS A 29 -19.17 -2.67 -4.19
N ASN A 30 -17.99 -2.17 -3.83
CA ASN A 30 -17.28 -1.17 -4.63
C ASN A 30 -16.34 -1.79 -5.67
N HIS A 31 -16.26 -3.12 -5.76
CA HIS A 31 -15.34 -3.82 -6.65
C HIS A 31 -13.87 -3.41 -6.44
N ALA A 32 -13.47 -3.26 -5.18
CA ALA A 32 -12.13 -2.84 -4.81
C ALA A 32 -11.53 -3.80 -3.78
N VAL A 33 -10.20 -3.84 -3.74
CA VAL A 33 -9.39 -4.54 -2.76
C VAL A 33 -8.45 -3.52 -2.17
N GLU A 34 -8.55 -3.29 -0.87
CA GLU A 34 -7.72 -2.36 -0.13
C GLU A 34 -6.66 -3.16 0.64
N VAL A 35 -5.44 -2.66 0.67
CA VAL A 35 -4.39 -3.18 1.54
C VAL A 35 -3.99 -2.07 2.50
N THR A 36 -4.22 -2.33 3.78
CA THR A 36 -3.80 -1.47 4.90
C THR A 36 -2.48 -2.00 5.42
N PHE A 37 -1.54 -1.12 5.77
CA PHE A 37 -0.29 -1.50 6.41
C PHE A 37 0.12 -0.52 7.49
N ILE A 38 0.95 -0.98 8.42
CA ILE A 38 1.33 -0.24 9.63
C ILE A 38 2.85 -0.08 9.71
N LEU A 39 3.29 1.14 10.04
CA LEU A 39 4.65 1.45 10.47
C LEU A 39 4.63 1.79 11.96
N GLU A 40 5.47 1.10 12.75
CA GLU A 40 5.62 1.36 14.18
C GLU A 40 6.98 2.01 14.47
N ALA A 41 6.97 3.15 15.17
CA ALA A 41 8.18 3.89 15.52
C ALA A 41 8.16 4.32 16.99
N GLN A 42 9.31 4.18 17.67
CA GLN A 42 9.45 4.62 19.05
C GLN A 42 9.69 6.12 19.13
N ASN A 43 8.85 6.82 19.86
CA ASN A 43 8.97 8.27 20.06
C ASN A 43 9.79 8.59 21.31
N GLN A 44 11.09 8.28 21.25
CA GLN A 44 11.98 8.38 22.43
C GLN A 44 12.12 9.81 22.96
N ALA A 45 11.97 10.82 22.10
CA ALA A 45 12.04 12.22 22.46
C ALA A 45 10.70 12.79 22.96
N ALA A 46 9.63 11.99 22.94
CA ALA A 46 8.26 12.42 23.24
C ALA A 46 7.86 13.68 22.43
N VAL A 47 8.19 13.66 21.13
CA VAL A 47 7.80 14.72 20.18
C VAL A 47 6.28 14.78 20.15
N GLU A 48 5.71 15.97 20.32
CA GLU A 48 4.28 16.20 20.20
C GLU A 48 3.89 16.16 18.72
N THR A 49 3.08 15.18 18.35
CA THR A 49 2.56 14.95 17.00
C THR A 49 1.07 15.17 16.97
N VAL A 50 0.53 15.46 15.78
CA VAL A 50 -0.90 15.65 15.54
C VAL A 50 -1.31 14.76 14.39
N ASP A 51 -2.35 13.94 14.59
CA ASP A 51 -2.90 13.08 13.53
C ASP A 51 -3.85 13.82 12.59
N ASP A 52 -4.40 13.11 11.61
CA ASP A 52 -5.34 13.62 10.62
C ASP A 52 -6.71 14.03 11.20
N GLN A 53 -7.02 13.58 12.42
CA GLN A 53 -8.22 13.96 13.19
C GLN A 53 -7.97 15.15 14.13
N GLY A 54 -6.72 15.61 14.22
CA GLY A 54 -6.30 16.70 15.10
C GLY A 54 -6.04 16.25 16.54
N GLU A 55 -5.91 14.96 16.78
CA GLU A 55 -5.54 14.42 18.09
C GLU A 55 -4.05 14.59 18.33
N VAL A 56 -3.71 15.09 19.51
CA VAL A 56 -2.33 15.39 19.90
C VAL A 56 -1.80 14.25 20.76
N SER A 57 -0.64 13.71 20.40
CA SER A 57 0.02 12.62 21.14
C SER A 57 1.54 12.79 21.18
N SER A 58 2.16 12.32 22.26
CA SER A 58 3.60 12.18 22.41
C SER A 58 4.02 10.75 22.72
N GLU A 59 3.14 9.78 22.41
CA GLU A 59 3.40 8.35 22.57
C GLU A 59 4.16 7.80 21.35
N ASP A 60 4.46 6.49 21.37
CA ASP A 60 5.00 5.78 20.21
C ASP A 60 4.02 5.88 19.03
N ILE A 61 4.57 5.99 17.83
CA ILE A 61 3.79 6.21 16.61
C ILE A 61 3.38 4.86 16.01
N VAL A 62 2.09 4.75 15.70
CA VAL A 62 1.52 3.71 14.85
C VAL A 62 0.93 4.44 13.64
N PHE A 63 1.70 4.50 12.56
CA PHE A 63 1.29 5.15 11.32
C PHE A 63 0.62 4.11 10.42
N GLU A 64 -0.60 4.39 9.96
CA GLU A 64 -1.39 3.53 9.09
C GLU A 64 -1.59 4.21 7.73
N ASP A 65 -1.44 3.45 6.64
CA ASP A 65 -1.70 3.94 5.28
C ASP A 65 -2.30 2.83 4.41
N TYR A 66 -2.82 3.22 3.25
CA TYR A 66 -3.69 2.41 2.42
C TYR A 66 -3.28 2.44 0.95
N VAL A 67 -3.38 1.29 0.29
CA VAL A 67 -3.30 1.18 -1.17
C VAL A 67 -4.54 0.49 -1.71
N LEU A 68 -5.01 0.94 -2.87
CA LEU A 68 -6.29 0.47 -3.43
C LEU A 68 -6.13 -0.15 -4.81
N PHE A 69 -6.54 -1.41 -4.97
CA PHE A 69 -6.81 -2.00 -6.27
C PHE A 69 -8.29 -1.83 -6.61
N TYR A 70 -8.62 -1.17 -7.72
CA TYR A 70 -10.02 -0.85 -8.04
C TYR A 70 -10.43 -1.21 -9.46
N ASN A 71 -11.70 -1.56 -9.64
CA ASN A 71 -12.25 -1.83 -10.96
C ASN A 71 -12.49 -0.51 -11.70
N GLN A 72 -11.68 -0.26 -12.74
CA GLN A 72 -11.72 0.99 -13.52
C GLN A 72 -13.09 1.33 -14.13
N ALA A 73 -13.97 0.35 -14.32
CA ALA A 73 -15.28 0.55 -14.94
C ALA A 73 -16.44 0.64 -13.92
N LYS A 74 -16.20 0.34 -12.64
CA LYS A 74 -17.28 0.16 -11.65
C LYS A 74 -17.06 0.82 -10.32
N SER A 75 -15.81 0.93 -9.88
CA SER A 75 -15.46 1.49 -8.58
C SER A 75 -15.62 2.99 -8.58
N LYS A 76 -16.02 3.53 -7.43
CA LYS A 76 -15.86 4.93 -7.10
C LYS A 76 -14.67 5.05 -6.16
N VAL A 77 -13.75 5.93 -6.48
CA VAL A 77 -12.48 6.09 -5.77
C VAL A 77 -12.31 7.57 -5.51
N ASP A 78 -12.05 7.92 -4.26
CA ASP A 78 -11.38 9.17 -3.92
C ASP A 78 -9.89 8.85 -3.91
N HIS A 79 -9.11 9.50 -4.78
CA HIS A 79 -7.71 9.11 -4.97
C HIS A 79 -6.80 9.69 -3.89
N ASP A 80 -7.24 10.74 -3.22
CA ASP A 80 -6.46 11.44 -2.20
C ASP A 80 -6.45 10.70 -0.85
N ASP A 81 -7.34 9.71 -0.67
CA ASP A 81 -7.45 8.87 0.54
C ASP A 81 -6.43 7.70 0.56
N TYR A 82 -5.58 7.57 -0.47
CA TYR A 82 -4.70 6.41 -0.64
C TYR A 82 -3.30 6.82 -1.09
N LEU A 83 -2.26 6.17 -0.55
CA LEU A 83 -0.88 6.29 -1.04
C LEU A 83 -0.78 6.02 -2.54
N VAL A 84 -1.46 4.97 -3.02
CA VAL A 84 -1.56 4.67 -4.45
C VAL A 84 -2.85 3.94 -4.78
N THR A 85 -3.41 4.26 -5.95
CA THR A 85 -4.59 3.59 -6.50
C THR A 85 -4.25 2.91 -7.83
N VAL A 86 -4.51 1.60 -7.92
CA VAL A 86 -4.14 0.74 -9.05
C VAL A 86 -5.40 0.24 -9.77
N PRO A 87 -5.70 0.72 -10.99
CA PRO A 87 -6.86 0.27 -11.74
C PRO A 87 -6.66 -1.14 -12.30
N PHE A 88 -7.73 -1.94 -12.31
CA PHE A 88 -7.77 -3.24 -13.00
C PHE A 88 -8.98 -3.40 -13.91
N ASP A 89 -8.80 -4.21 -14.97
CA ASP A 89 -9.91 -4.82 -15.70
C ASP A 89 -10.32 -6.13 -15.02
N ALA A 90 -11.59 -6.33 -14.73
CA ALA A 90 -12.02 -7.51 -13.95
C ALA A 90 -11.78 -8.85 -14.64
N LYS A 91 -11.77 -8.91 -15.98
CA LYS A 91 -11.56 -10.17 -16.72
C LYS A 91 -10.08 -10.50 -16.81
N LYS A 92 -9.23 -9.49 -17.00
CA LYS A 92 -7.78 -9.64 -17.07
C LYS A 92 -7.16 -9.79 -15.68
N GLY A 93 -7.55 -8.93 -14.74
CA GLY A 93 -6.91 -8.76 -13.44
C GLY A 93 -5.42 -8.46 -13.56
N PHE A 94 -4.60 -9.11 -12.73
CA PHE A 94 -3.16 -8.88 -12.66
C PHE A 94 -2.37 -10.16 -12.89
N SER A 95 -1.14 -10.01 -13.37
CA SER A 95 -0.18 -11.11 -13.39
C SER A 95 0.47 -11.31 -12.03
N ARG A 96 1.03 -12.50 -11.79
CA ARG A 96 1.84 -12.73 -10.57
C ARG A 96 3.07 -11.82 -10.57
N GLU A 97 3.71 -11.64 -11.73
CA GLU A 97 4.91 -10.80 -11.85
C GLU A 97 4.62 -9.34 -11.48
N PHE A 98 3.47 -8.80 -11.88
CA PHE A 98 3.04 -7.47 -11.47
C PHE A 98 2.78 -7.39 -9.96
N LEU A 99 2.10 -8.38 -9.38
CA LEU A 99 1.78 -8.37 -7.94
C LEU A 99 3.02 -8.53 -7.07
N ALA A 100 3.99 -9.35 -7.49
CA ALA A 100 5.29 -9.46 -6.84
C ALA A 100 6.05 -8.12 -6.90
N TYR A 101 6.12 -7.51 -8.09
CA TYR A 101 6.75 -6.20 -8.27
C TYR A 101 6.07 -5.11 -7.41
N PHE A 102 4.74 -5.13 -7.32
CA PHE A 102 3.99 -4.22 -6.46
C PHE A 102 4.35 -4.43 -4.98
N ALA A 103 4.36 -5.67 -4.49
CA ALA A 103 4.67 -5.97 -3.10
C ALA A 103 6.12 -5.58 -2.74
N GLU A 104 7.08 -5.84 -3.63
CA GLU A 104 8.47 -5.39 -3.48
C GLU A 104 8.56 -3.86 -3.45
N THR A 105 7.87 -3.16 -4.35
CA THR A 105 7.86 -1.69 -4.38
C THR A 105 7.25 -1.12 -3.09
N LEU A 106 6.12 -1.67 -2.65
CA LEU A 106 5.47 -1.25 -1.41
C LEU A 106 6.36 -1.50 -0.20
N ASN A 107 7.12 -2.60 -0.19
CA ASN A 107 8.10 -2.87 0.85
C ASN A 107 9.23 -1.83 0.87
N ASP A 108 9.74 -1.43 -0.29
CA ASP A 108 10.77 -0.40 -0.40
C ASP A 108 10.24 0.96 0.09
N VAL A 109 9.00 1.31 -0.27
CA VAL A 109 8.31 2.53 0.21
C VAL A 109 8.12 2.50 1.72
N ALA A 110 7.63 1.39 2.28
CA ALA A 110 7.42 1.25 3.73
C ALA A 110 8.75 1.26 4.50
N THR A 111 9.80 0.65 3.97
CA THR A 111 11.14 0.64 4.58
C THR A 111 11.71 2.05 4.63
N LYS A 112 11.69 2.76 3.50
CA LYS A 112 12.13 4.16 3.46
C LYS A 112 11.25 5.03 4.35
N GLY A 113 9.94 4.82 4.32
CA GLY A 113 8.97 5.54 5.13
C GLY A 113 9.22 5.40 6.63
N LEU A 114 9.61 4.21 7.10
CA LEU A 114 10.00 4.03 8.49
C LEU A 114 11.29 4.80 8.83
N ASP A 115 12.29 4.79 7.96
CA ASP A 115 13.51 5.59 8.15
C ASP A 115 13.17 7.10 8.19
N ASP A 116 12.36 7.58 7.25
CA ASP A 116 11.91 8.98 7.18
C ASP A 116 11.07 9.37 8.41
N LEU A 117 10.25 8.45 8.96
CA LEU A 117 9.48 8.66 10.20
C LEU A 117 10.41 8.80 11.42
N MET A 118 11.45 7.97 11.49
CA MET A 118 12.45 8.07 12.56
C MET A 118 13.24 9.38 12.47
N ASP A 119 13.56 9.84 11.26
CA ASP A 119 14.20 11.14 11.02
C ASP A 119 13.26 12.30 11.40
N PHE A 120 11.97 12.22 11.07
CA PHE A 120 10.95 13.18 11.49
C PHE A 120 10.88 13.32 13.02
N LEU A 121 10.89 12.19 13.74
CA LEU A 121 10.88 12.19 15.21
C LEU A 121 12.19 12.68 15.84
N ALA A 122 13.27 12.77 15.06
CA ALA A 122 14.58 13.22 15.54
C ALA A 122 14.88 14.70 15.19
N ASP A 123 14.19 15.29 14.21
CA ASP A 123 14.39 16.68 13.76
C ASP A 123 13.29 17.61 14.27
N GLU A 124 13.64 18.49 15.22
CA GLU A 124 12.74 19.51 15.76
C GLU A 124 12.23 20.53 14.72
N ASN A 125 12.82 20.57 13.51
CA ASN A 125 12.39 21.43 12.41
C ASN A 125 11.45 20.74 11.42
N ALA A 126 11.28 19.42 11.51
CA ALA A 126 10.35 18.71 10.66
C ALA A 126 8.91 19.07 11.04
N THR A 127 8.08 19.37 10.03
CA THR A 127 6.71 19.86 10.26
C THR A 127 5.66 18.82 9.96
N ASP A 128 5.92 17.94 8.99
CA ASP A 128 4.98 16.96 8.48
C ASP A 128 5.73 15.71 8.02
N PHE A 129 5.07 14.56 8.14
CA PHE A 129 5.52 13.27 7.65
C PHE A 129 4.41 12.67 6.79
N ALA A 130 4.79 12.12 5.63
CA ALA A 130 3.91 11.35 4.76
C ALA A 130 4.75 10.36 3.95
N LEU A 131 4.13 9.26 3.52
CA LEU A 131 4.76 8.35 2.59
C LEU A 131 4.74 8.92 1.16
N GLU A 132 5.82 8.66 0.44
CA GLU A 132 5.96 9.10 -0.95
C GLU A 132 5.95 7.90 -1.90
N TRP A 133 5.01 7.91 -2.85
CA TRP A 133 4.99 6.96 -3.96
C TRP A 133 5.61 7.56 -5.22
N ASP A 134 6.78 7.05 -5.63
CA ASP A 134 7.41 7.45 -6.90
C ASP A 134 6.71 6.76 -8.09
N ALA A 135 5.66 7.41 -8.59
CA ALA A 135 4.87 6.92 -9.72
C ALA A 135 5.69 6.78 -11.02
N GLU A 136 6.71 7.62 -11.23
CA GLU A 136 7.54 7.56 -12.44
C GLU A 136 8.42 6.32 -12.42
N SER A 137 9.12 6.08 -11.31
CA SER A 137 9.95 4.89 -11.13
C SER A 137 9.10 3.61 -11.16
N PHE A 138 7.91 3.64 -10.57
CA PHE A 138 6.99 2.50 -10.59
C PHE A 138 6.53 2.15 -12.02
N GLU A 139 6.06 3.12 -12.80
CA GLU A 139 5.61 2.84 -14.17
C GLU A 139 6.76 2.42 -15.09
N LYS A 140 7.98 2.92 -14.85
CA LYS A 140 9.17 2.48 -15.58
C LYS A 140 9.52 1.02 -15.28
N GLY A 141 9.56 0.62 -14.02
CA GLY A 141 9.85 -0.78 -13.65
C GLY A 141 8.76 -1.74 -14.14
N LYS A 142 7.49 -1.32 -14.02
CA LYS A 142 6.35 -2.06 -14.56
C LYS A 142 6.46 -2.30 -16.07
N ALA A 143 6.95 -1.34 -16.86
CA ALA A 143 7.12 -1.49 -18.30
C ALA A 143 8.19 -2.54 -18.69
N GLU A 144 9.10 -2.89 -17.77
CA GLU A 144 10.14 -3.89 -17.98
C GLU A 144 9.68 -5.32 -17.63
N LEU A 145 8.50 -5.47 -17.01
CA LEU A 145 7.96 -6.76 -16.60
C LEU A 145 7.63 -7.65 -17.79
N LYS A 146 7.97 -8.93 -17.66
CA LYS A 146 7.56 -10.00 -18.58
C LYS A 146 6.44 -10.80 -17.94
N GLU A 147 5.23 -10.28 -18.05
CA GLU A 147 4.04 -10.91 -17.49
C GLU A 147 3.64 -12.17 -18.29
N THR A 148 3.35 -13.27 -17.59
CA THR A 148 3.04 -14.56 -18.25
C THR A 148 1.62 -15.04 -17.98
N GLU A 149 1.26 -15.21 -16.70
CA GLU A 149 -0.03 -15.72 -16.27
C GLU A 149 -0.82 -14.61 -15.57
N PHE A 150 -2.06 -14.39 -16.01
CA PHE A 150 -2.96 -13.40 -15.46
C PHE A 150 -4.09 -14.05 -14.66
N PHE A 151 -4.39 -13.45 -13.52
CA PHE A 151 -5.41 -13.90 -12.60
C PHE A 151 -6.56 -12.87 -12.58
N ALA A 152 -7.75 -13.31 -12.98
CA ALA A 152 -8.92 -12.43 -13.01
C ALA A 152 -9.33 -11.98 -11.60
N TYR A 153 -10.14 -10.92 -11.53
CA TYR A 153 -10.80 -10.54 -10.28
C TYR A 153 -11.80 -11.64 -9.85
N PRO A 154 -11.87 -11.99 -8.55
CA PRO A 154 -12.74 -13.06 -8.06
C PRO A 154 -14.22 -12.84 -8.42
N ARG A 155 -14.87 -13.93 -8.86
CA ARG A 155 -16.31 -13.97 -9.12
C ARG A 155 -17.04 -14.34 -7.82
N TYR A 156 -18.07 -13.58 -7.50
CA TYR A 156 -19.01 -13.88 -6.40
C TYR A 156 -20.23 -14.65 -6.91
#